data_AF-A0A4R6WIS5-F1
#
_entry.id   AF-A0A4R6WIS5-F1
#
_cell.length_a   1.000
_cell.length_b   1.000
_cell.length_c   1.000
_cell.angle_alpha   90.00
_cell.angle_beta   90.00
_cell.angle_gamma   90.00
#
_symmetry.space_group_name_H-M   'P 1'
#
loop_
_entity.id
_entity.type
_entity.pdbx_description
1 polymer ?
#
loop_
_entity_poly.entity_id
_entity_poly.type
_entity_poly.pdbx_seq_one_letter_code
_entity_poly.pdbx_strand_id
1 'polypeptide(L)'
;MLMRSLKNNWLSAGITLLFLLGAFFVVRAMEKKEIKETIPKSKQPVQKAEVLYTFEYKGPDFSKANVENEANWVYTPNTELCEGSEEIPCRIQVSQSYVDNPTTSPTLKSMTNITADLNPISNTHFVDGIADASGVISNRAL
;
A
#
# COMPACT_ATOMS: atom_id res chain seq x y z
N MET A 1 -30.95 -7.75 44.27
CA MET A 1 -31.17 -7.08 42.97
C MET A 1 -30.37 -7.87 41.93
N LEU A 2 -31.04 -8.84 41.29
CA LEU A 2 -31.39 -8.82 39.86
C LEU A 2 -30.17 -9.19 38.99
N MET A 3 -30.02 -10.50 38.68
CA MET A 3 -30.05 -11.10 37.33
C MET A 3 -28.79 -10.82 36.49
N ARG A 4 -28.23 -11.68 35.63
CA ARG A 4 -28.40 -13.07 35.15
C ARG A 4 -27.19 -13.26 34.19
N SER A 5 -26.44 -14.37 34.24
CA SER A 5 -26.60 -15.53 33.35
C SER A 5 -25.91 -15.45 31.96
N LEU A 6 -24.89 -16.33 31.78
CA LEU A 6 -24.65 -17.27 30.65
C LEU A 6 -24.25 -16.73 29.25
N LYS A 7 -23.53 -17.41 28.35
CA LYS A 7 -22.75 -18.67 28.28
C LYS A 7 -22.22 -18.79 26.82
N ASN A 8 -20.97 -19.21 26.66
CA ASN A 8 -20.26 -19.97 25.61
C ASN A 8 -20.55 -19.77 24.10
N ASN A 9 -19.48 -19.93 23.29
CA ASN A 9 -19.40 -20.75 22.06
C ASN A 9 -17.92 -20.85 21.62
N TRP A 10 -17.35 -21.90 21.02
CA TRP A 10 -17.67 -23.31 20.78
C TRP A 10 -16.47 -23.80 19.94
N LEU A 11 -15.55 -24.60 20.51
CA LEU A 11 -14.53 -25.30 19.72
C LEU A 11 -15.13 -26.66 19.32
N SER A 12 -15.42 -26.84 18.04
CA SER A 12 -15.96 -28.11 17.54
C SER A 12 -14.81 -29.06 17.20
N ALA A 13 -14.77 -30.18 17.92
CA ALA A 13 -13.83 -31.27 17.75
C ALA A 13 -14.39 -32.32 16.77
N GLY A 14 -13.49 -32.85 15.93
CA GLY A 14 -13.41 -34.28 15.59
C GLY A 14 -14.50 -34.90 14.70
N ILE A 15 -14.13 -35.26 13.47
CA ILE A 15 -14.74 -36.39 12.76
C ILE A 15 -13.60 -37.24 12.17
N THR A 16 -13.52 -38.48 12.63
CA THR A 16 -12.70 -39.57 12.07
C THR A 16 -13.66 -40.64 11.56
N LEU A 17 -13.52 -41.13 10.33
CA LEU A 17 -13.29 -42.56 10.02
C LEU A 17 -13.10 -42.82 8.51
N LEU A 18 -12.30 -43.85 8.24
CA LEU A 18 -11.79 -44.38 6.97
C LEU A 18 -12.86 -44.80 5.95
N PHE A 19 -12.49 -44.82 4.65
CA PHE A 19 -12.75 -45.96 3.76
C PHE A 19 -11.70 -46.11 2.63
N LEU A 20 -11.03 -47.26 2.65
CA LEU A 20 -10.72 -48.19 1.56
C LEU A 20 -10.01 -47.76 0.25
N LEU A 21 -8.80 -48.31 0.09
CA LEU A 21 -8.25 -49.02 -1.07
C LEU A 21 -9.07 -48.97 -2.38
N GLY A 22 -8.48 -48.34 -3.39
CA GLY A 22 -8.84 -48.49 -4.80
C GLY A 22 -7.70 -48.05 -5.70
N ALA A 23 -6.82 -48.99 -6.08
CA ALA A 23 -5.81 -48.77 -7.10
C ALA A 23 -6.47 -48.79 -8.48
N PHE A 24 -6.42 -47.67 -9.21
CA PHE A 24 -6.57 -47.62 -10.66
C PHE A 24 -5.70 -46.49 -11.22
N PHE A 25 -4.43 -46.81 -11.48
CA PHE A 25 -3.63 -46.05 -12.44
C PHE A 25 -4.04 -46.51 -13.84
N VAL A 26 -4.91 -45.73 -14.49
CA VAL A 26 -5.07 -45.79 -15.95
C VAL A 26 -4.51 -44.50 -16.51
N VAL A 27 -3.26 -44.56 -16.97
CA VAL A 27 -2.67 -43.54 -17.84
C VAL A 27 -3.41 -43.63 -19.17
N ARG A 28 -4.31 -42.68 -19.43
CA ARG A 28 -4.88 -42.43 -20.75
C ARG A 28 -4.45 -41.04 -21.19
N ALA A 29 -3.50 -41.05 -22.12
CA ALA A 29 -3.30 -40.14 -23.23
C ALA A 29 -3.64 -38.64 -23.00
N MET A 30 -2.59 -37.82 -23.02
CA MET A 30 -2.69 -36.42 -23.39
C MET A 30 -3.38 -36.30 -24.74
N GLU A 31 -4.62 -35.85 -24.75
CA GLU A 31 -5.25 -35.28 -25.94
C GLU A 31 -5.20 -33.76 -25.78
N LYS A 32 -4.24 -33.15 -26.48
CA LYS A 32 -4.17 -31.71 -26.68
C LYS A 32 -5.42 -31.27 -27.45
N LYS A 33 -6.32 -30.56 -26.75
CA LYS A 33 -7.34 -29.71 -27.38
C LYS A 33 -7.27 -28.32 -26.80
N GLU A 34 -7.20 -27.38 -27.72
CA GLU A 34 -6.96 -25.95 -27.50
C GLU A 34 -8.20 -25.23 -26.98
N ILE A 35 -7.93 -24.04 -26.42
CA ILE A 35 -8.83 -22.92 -26.10
C ILE A 35 -9.68 -23.09 -24.84
N LYS A 36 -9.34 -22.30 -23.81
CA LYS A 36 -10.31 -21.60 -22.96
C LYS A 36 -9.67 -20.43 -22.22
N GLU A 37 -10.09 -19.24 -22.63
CA GLU A 37 -10.24 -18.07 -21.75
C GLU A 37 -11.02 -18.46 -20.47
N THR A 38 -10.90 -17.62 -19.45
CA THR A 38 -11.52 -17.65 -18.11
C THR A 38 -10.71 -18.36 -17.03
N ILE A 39 -9.72 -17.64 -16.48
CA ILE A 39 -9.34 -17.82 -15.08
C ILE A 39 -10.60 -17.53 -14.26
N PRO A 40 -11.02 -18.44 -13.37
CA PRO A 40 -12.26 -18.29 -12.61
C PRO A 40 -12.18 -17.07 -11.70
N LYS A 41 -13.26 -16.28 -11.75
CA LYS A 41 -13.61 -15.21 -10.82
C LYS A 41 -13.62 -15.76 -9.39
N SER A 42 -12.44 -15.83 -8.76
CA SER A 42 -12.30 -15.99 -7.32
C SER A 42 -13.00 -14.80 -6.69
N LYS A 43 -14.10 -15.07 -5.98
CA LYS A 43 -14.78 -14.09 -5.12
C LYS A 43 -13.94 -13.84 -3.85
N GLN A 44 -12.69 -13.43 -4.01
CA GLN A 44 -12.09 -12.55 -3.02
C GLN A 44 -12.68 -11.17 -3.25
N PRO A 45 -13.04 -10.40 -2.21
CA PRO A 45 -13.31 -8.99 -2.42
C PRO A 45 -12.05 -8.42 -3.08
N VAL A 46 -12.20 -7.98 -4.33
CA VAL A 46 -11.20 -7.14 -4.97
C VAL A 46 -11.05 -5.97 -4.01
N GLN A 47 -9.99 -5.97 -3.22
CA GLN A 47 -9.61 -4.80 -2.45
C GLN A 47 -9.47 -3.71 -3.50
N LYS A 48 -10.38 -2.74 -3.44
CA LYS A 48 -10.35 -1.58 -4.31
C LYS A 48 -8.94 -1.03 -4.20
N ALA A 49 -8.16 -1.06 -5.30
CA ALA A 49 -6.85 -0.46 -5.31
C ALA A 49 -7.02 0.99 -4.83
N GLU A 50 -6.34 1.34 -3.74
CA GLU A 50 -6.42 2.66 -3.18
C GLU A 50 -5.81 3.64 -4.19
N VAL A 51 -6.54 4.71 -4.49
CA VAL A 51 -6.06 5.74 -5.40
C VAL A 51 -5.07 6.59 -4.63
N LEU A 52 -3.79 6.53 -5.04
CA LEU A 52 -2.73 7.35 -4.50
C LEU A 52 -2.49 8.59 -5.38
N TYR A 53 -2.19 9.70 -4.72
CA TYR A 53 -1.86 10.99 -5.31
C TYR A 53 -0.36 11.23 -5.18
N THR A 54 0.30 11.59 -6.28
CA THR A 54 1.74 11.85 -6.29
C THR A 54 2.00 13.33 -6.12
N PHE A 55 2.90 13.66 -5.19
CA PHE A 55 3.38 15.01 -4.94
C PHE A 55 4.89 15.06 -5.12
N GLU A 56 5.35 16.07 -5.85
CA GLU A 56 6.77 16.31 -6.13
C GLU A 56 7.26 17.51 -5.32
N TYR A 57 8.46 17.38 -4.78
CA TYR A 57 9.09 18.44 -4.01
C TYR A 57 9.48 19.63 -4.90
N LYS A 58 9.10 20.84 -4.49
CA LYS A 58 9.38 22.12 -5.15
C LYS A 58 9.78 23.22 -4.17
N GLY A 59 10.26 22.85 -2.97
CA GLY A 59 10.75 23.80 -1.99
C GLY A 59 12.04 24.52 -2.44
N PRO A 60 12.39 25.64 -1.78
CA PRO A 60 13.52 26.48 -2.20
C PRO A 60 14.90 25.89 -1.88
N ASP A 61 14.99 24.99 -0.90
CA ASP A 61 16.20 24.26 -0.51
C ASP A 61 15.83 22.94 0.17
N PHE A 62 16.82 22.12 0.54
CA PHE A 62 16.61 20.83 1.23
C PHE A 62 16.79 20.92 2.74
N SER A 63 16.48 22.07 3.36
CA SER A 63 16.45 22.20 4.82
C SER A 63 15.24 21.46 5.41
N LYS A 64 15.37 20.95 6.63
CA LYS A 64 14.30 20.26 7.36
C LYS A 64 12.97 20.99 7.28
N ALA A 65 12.97 22.29 7.61
CA ALA A 65 11.77 23.12 7.61
C ALA A 65 11.09 23.19 6.23
N ASN A 66 11.86 23.21 5.15
CA ASN A 66 11.30 23.23 3.81
C ASN A 66 10.84 21.85 3.34
N VAL A 67 11.47 20.76 3.76
CA VAL A 67 11.04 19.39 3.43
C VAL A 67 9.73 19.03 4.14
N GLU A 68 9.63 19.39 5.41
CA GLU A 68 8.45 19.10 6.26
C GLU A 68 7.25 20.00 5.95
N ASN A 69 7.44 21.11 5.23
CA ASN A 69 6.35 22.00 4.85
C ASN A 69 5.53 21.44 3.67
N GLU A 70 4.30 21.02 3.91
CA GLU A 70 3.39 20.48 2.89
C GLU A 70 3.16 21.41 1.69
N ALA A 71 3.24 22.73 1.87
CA ALA A 71 3.04 23.69 0.79
C ALA A 71 4.16 23.66 -0.27
N ASN A 72 5.33 23.09 0.06
CA ASN A 72 6.43 22.89 -0.89
C ASN A 72 6.26 21.65 -1.76
N TRP A 73 5.18 20.88 -1.57
CA TRP A 73 4.89 19.66 -2.31
C TRP A 73 3.76 19.90 -3.31
N VAL A 74 4.06 19.75 -4.59
CA VAL A 74 3.13 20.08 -5.68
C VAL A 74 2.62 18.80 -6.31
N TYR A 75 1.30 18.70 -6.47
CA TYR A 75 0.70 17.57 -7.16
C TYR A 75 1.27 17.43 -8.58
N THR A 76 1.57 16.20 -8.96
CA THR A 76 1.98 15.85 -10.31
C THR A 76 1.16 14.65 -10.80
N PRO A 77 0.68 14.65 -12.06
CA PRO A 77 0.05 13.48 -12.64
C PRO A 77 1.08 12.38 -12.96
N ASN A 78 2.38 12.67 -12.90
CA ASN A 78 3.42 11.66 -13.06
C ASN A 78 3.46 10.77 -11.80
N THR A 79 3.21 9.48 -11.98
CA THR A 79 3.24 8.47 -10.90
C THR A 79 4.58 7.75 -10.79
N GLU A 80 5.54 8.03 -11.67
CA GLU A 80 6.89 7.49 -11.60
C GLU A 80 7.57 7.93 -10.31
N LEU A 81 8.34 7.03 -9.73
CA LEU A 81 9.12 7.27 -8.52
C LEU A 81 10.56 7.66 -8.92
N CYS A 82 11.29 8.31 -8.02
CA CYS A 82 12.56 8.97 -8.35
C CYS A 82 13.79 8.06 -8.30
N GLU A 83 13.60 6.75 -8.11
CA GLU A 83 14.64 5.70 -8.02
C GLU A 83 15.74 5.92 -6.93
N GLY A 84 15.75 7.08 -6.25
CA GLY A 84 16.29 7.25 -4.90
C GLY A 84 17.81 7.38 -4.77
N SER A 85 18.51 7.99 -5.73
CA SER A 85 19.98 7.93 -5.75
C SER A 85 20.73 8.92 -4.82
N GLU A 86 20.06 9.88 -4.17
CA GLU A 86 20.78 10.97 -3.47
C GLU A 86 20.28 11.29 -2.05
N GLU A 87 19.30 10.55 -1.51
CA GLU A 87 18.69 10.87 -0.21
C GLU A 87 18.29 12.36 -0.12
N ILE A 88 17.54 12.81 -1.12
CA ILE A 88 16.94 14.15 -1.21
C ILE A 88 15.44 14.03 -1.44
N PRO A 89 14.62 15.01 -1.02
CA PRO A 89 13.18 14.94 -1.21
C PRO A 89 12.89 14.96 -2.72
N CYS A 90 12.09 14.01 -3.18
CA CYS A 90 11.72 13.96 -4.59
C CYS A 90 10.23 13.75 -4.77
N ARG A 91 9.71 12.55 -4.54
CA ARG A 91 8.26 12.28 -4.63
C ARG A 91 7.74 11.52 -3.44
N ILE A 92 6.52 11.85 -3.06
CA ILE A 92 5.71 11.06 -2.13
C ILE A 92 4.37 10.72 -2.78
N GLN A 93 3.80 9.59 -2.38
CA GLN A 93 2.44 9.22 -2.72
C GLN A 93 1.62 9.09 -1.45
N VAL A 94 0.41 9.66 -1.48
CA VAL A 94 -0.52 9.62 -0.34
C VAL A 94 -1.92 9.25 -0.81
N SER A 95 -2.67 8.59 0.04
CA SER A 95 -4.09 8.29 -0.11
C SER A 95 -4.93 9.57 -0.14
N GLN A 96 -6.10 9.46 -0.75
CA GLN A 96 -7.05 10.57 -0.88
C GLN A 96 -7.40 11.22 0.48
N SER A 97 -7.33 10.49 1.60
CA SER A 97 -7.60 11.05 2.93
C SER A 97 -6.66 12.17 3.34
N TYR A 98 -5.45 12.23 2.78
CA TYR A 98 -4.43 13.25 3.04
C TYR A 98 -4.42 14.38 2.00
N VAL A 99 -5.39 14.39 1.08
CA VAL A 99 -5.45 15.33 -0.04
C VAL A 99 -6.68 16.21 0.08
N ASP A 100 -6.48 17.52 -0.06
CA ASP A 100 -7.54 18.50 -0.28
C ASP A 100 -7.82 18.65 -1.78
N ASN A 101 -9.09 18.84 -2.14
CA ASN A 101 -9.54 19.05 -3.53
C ASN A 101 -9.03 18.00 -4.55
N PRO A 102 -9.16 16.69 -4.28
CA PRO A 102 -8.54 15.61 -5.05
C PRO A 102 -8.96 15.50 -6.53
N THR A 103 -10.02 16.20 -6.95
CA THR A 103 -10.55 16.12 -8.32
C THR A 103 -10.32 17.40 -9.14
N THR A 104 -9.76 18.46 -8.56
CA THR A 104 -9.59 19.75 -9.22
C THR A 104 -8.18 20.30 -9.09
N SER A 105 -7.74 20.56 -7.86
CA SER A 105 -6.41 21.10 -7.56
C SER A 105 -5.87 20.43 -6.30
N PRO A 106 -5.34 19.20 -6.43
CA PRO A 106 -4.90 18.43 -5.27
C PRO A 106 -3.79 19.16 -4.49
N THR A 107 -3.97 19.29 -3.19
CA THR A 107 -2.95 19.81 -2.26
C THR A 107 -2.85 18.89 -1.05
N LEU A 108 -1.67 18.82 -0.42
CA LEU A 108 -1.51 18.05 0.81
C LEU A 108 -2.19 18.73 1.99
N LYS A 109 -2.80 17.93 2.86
CA LYS A 109 -3.26 18.37 4.18
C LYS A 109 -2.09 18.43 5.15
N SER A 110 -2.13 19.34 6.12
CA SER A 110 -1.16 19.41 7.22
C SER A 110 -1.12 18.14 8.09
N MET A 111 -2.19 17.33 8.08
CA MET A 111 -2.19 16.04 8.78
C MET A 111 -1.33 14.97 8.10
N THR A 112 -0.79 15.24 6.90
CA THR A 112 0.21 14.38 6.25
C THR A 112 1.45 14.26 7.11
N ASN A 113 1.79 15.30 7.88
CA ASN A 113 2.82 15.30 8.92
C ASN A 113 4.12 14.68 8.39
N ILE A 114 4.66 15.34 7.36
CA ILE A 114 5.91 14.95 6.73
C ILE A 114 7.03 15.18 7.74
N THR A 115 7.83 14.15 8.00
CA THR A 115 9.03 14.25 8.85
C THR A 115 10.28 14.04 8.01
N ALA A 116 11.31 14.82 8.28
CA ALA A 116 12.57 14.73 7.54
C ALA A 116 13.77 14.40 8.45
N ASP A 117 14.71 13.64 7.90
CA ASP A 117 15.98 13.28 8.54
C ASP A 117 17.18 13.82 7.74
N LEU A 118 18.31 13.98 8.41
CA LEU A 118 19.53 14.58 7.86
C LEU A 118 20.38 13.51 7.15
N ASN A 119 20.73 13.75 5.90
CA ASN A 119 21.88 13.10 5.28
C ASN A 119 23.16 13.86 5.69
N PRO A 120 24.05 13.26 6.51
CA PRO A 120 25.24 13.94 7.02
C PRO A 120 26.33 14.14 5.96
N ILE A 121 26.27 13.43 4.83
CA ILE A 121 27.26 13.51 3.75
C ILE A 121 27.01 14.75 2.90
N SER A 122 25.76 14.97 2.48
CA SER A 122 25.34 16.10 1.65
C SER A 122 24.89 17.32 2.46
N ASN A 123 24.65 17.16 3.76
CA ASN A 123 24.02 18.16 4.63
C ASN A 123 22.64 18.62 4.13
N THR A 124 21.88 17.70 3.53
CA THR A 124 20.51 17.88 3.05
C THR A 124 19.54 17.02 3.85
N HIS A 125 18.25 17.33 3.82
CA HIS A 125 17.23 16.52 4.48
C HIS A 125 16.42 15.75 3.45
N PHE A 126 16.01 14.54 3.81
CA PHE A 126 15.11 13.71 3.04
C PHE A 126 13.88 13.35 3.87
N VAL A 127 12.76 13.03 3.21
CA VAL A 127 11.56 12.51 3.88
C VAL A 127 11.84 11.18 4.58
N ASP A 128 11.79 11.15 5.89
CA ASP A 128 11.91 9.91 6.67
C ASP A 128 10.54 9.27 6.96
N GLY A 129 9.49 10.10 7.01
CA GLY A 129 8.15 9.61 7.35
C GLY A 129 7.03 10.50 6.84
N ILE A 130 5.86 9.88 6.70
CA ILE A 130 4.56 10.50 6.48
C ILE A 130 3.54 9.77 7.36
N ALA A 131 2.49 10.48 7.80
CA ALA A 131 1.45 9.88 8.64
C ALA A 131 0.58 8.85 7.90
N ASP A 132 0.61 8.83 6.57
CA ASP A 132 -0.13 7.87 5.76
C ASP A 132 0.57 6.50 5.73
N ALA A 133 -0.02 5.53 6.43
CA ALA A 133 0.50 4.16 6.48
C ALA A 133 0.45 3.43 5.13
N SER A 134 -0.39 3.88 4.19
CA SER A 134 -0.47 3.36 2.82
C SER A 134 0.44 4.12 1.84
N GLY A 135 1.02 5.23 2.30
CA GLY A 135 1.80 6.13 1.46
C GLY A 135 3.16 5.55 1.07
N VAL A 136 3.73 6.10 0.01
CA VAL A 136 5.03 5.71 -0.52
C VAL A 136 5.95 6.91 -0.48
N ILE A 137 7.18 6.71 0.01
CA ILE A 137 8.23 7.72 0.00
C ILE A 137 9.26 7.31 -1.04
N SER A 138 9.57 8.19 -1.99
CA SER A 138 10.58 7.97 -3.01
C SER A 138 11.61 9.08 -3.02
N ASN A 139 12.63 8.88 -2.19
CA ASN A 139 13.77 9.77 -2.00
C ASN A 139 15.10 9.03 -1.78
N ARG A 140 15.04 7.72 -1.52
CA ARG A 140 16.20 6.83 -1.31
C ARG A 140 15.97 5.47 -2.00
N ALA A 141 17.06 4.80 -2.36
CA ALA A 141 17.01 3.43 -2.85
C ALA A 141 16.42 2.51 -1.76
N LEU A 142 15.66 1.50 -2.18
CA LEU A 142 15.01 0.53 -1.31
C LEU A 142 16.00 -0.45 -0.68
#